data_AF-A0A9X5YQH6-F1
#
_entry.id   AF-A0A9X5YQH6-F1
#
_cell.length_a   1.000
_cell.length_b   1.000
_cell.length_c   1.000
_cell.angle_alpha   90.00
_cell.angle_beta   90.00
_cell.angle_gamma   90.00
#
_symmetry.space_group_name_H-M   'P 1'
#
loop_
_entity.id
_entity.type
_entity.pdbx_description
1 polymer ?
#
loop_
_entity_poly.entity_id
_entity_poly.type
_entity_poly.pdbx_seq_one_letter_code
_entity_poly.pdbx_strand_id
1 'polypeptide(L)'
;MHPRSIGRLFPLVVGLIVAGLLAAFIAIAPSYASSVGVVTKISLAREDKETTAPTVGIHVMTMSFDIDTTGKDVAPGDTFTIQIPPELKVISDSGSSTLNFSMLNDDKVPVVDCSVPAGEGVSMTCTFGEYARDHHSIIGHGTVRTKAVHATTSSTVSFPVNGTAIVVDLPGGSISGTYERTLPNTQKWGLPKEGDSSRIIWEIDIKGSQLPEGATEVEIVDTFDMSSGGYSLVPGSEKLYYYNNDAEYQAEQAPALKAGASIGDGTFTMEATADGTGFTATFPRLTNNGTYVLQYEATINNMATVRNGVTFHNDALINAKLYTGGVDIHSDGSGDANGDANPTPTPSVTPEPTPSTTPTPEPSPTPSETPSPSPTPSVTPKPTPSTTPTPSATPTPSVTPTPSVTPTPSATPTPSVPSTPSSSTPPATPPTPSTPAPKQLARTGADMAGVLAGAGMLGLLGTLAVAARRRQA
;
A
#
# COMPACT_ATOMS: atom_id res chain seq x y z
N MET A 1 74.61 -57.51 9.26
CA MET A 1 74.12 -57.61 10.64
C MET A 1 72.60 -57.68 10.60
N HIS A 2 72.02 -58.79 11.02
CA HIS A 2 70.60 -58.84 11.44
C HIS A 2 70.55 -58.46 12.93
N PRO A 3 69.49 -57.78 13.40
CA PRO A 3 68.35 -58.49 14.04
C PRO A 3 66.98 -58.00 13.52
N ARG A 4 65.98 -58.87 13.30
CA ARG A 4 64.96 -59.38 14.25
C ARG A 4 64.08 -58.25 14.85
N SER A 5 62.76 -58.33 14.99
CA SER A 5 61.71 -59.32 14.67
C SER A 5 60.38 -58.79 15.23
N ILE A 6 59.27 -59.49 14.90
CA ILE A 6 57.94 -59.50 15.57
C ILE A 6 56.99 -58.42 15.05
N GLY A 7 55.81 -58.69 14.49
CA GLY A 7 55.03 -59.92 14.41
C GLY A 7 53.60 -59.66 14.93
N ARG A 8 52.61 -60.26 14.24
CA ARG A 8 51.16 -60.38 14.53
C ARG A 8 50.27 -59.27 13.95
N LEU A 9 49.09 -59.52 13.38
CA LEU A 9 48.30 -60.73 13.08
C LEU A 9 47.16 -60.27 12.15
N PHE A 10 46.86 -61.06 11.11
CA PHE A 10 45.67 -61.05 10.25
C PHE A 10 44.35 -61.15 11.08
N PRO A 11 43.14 -60.78 10.59
CA PRO A 11 42.53 -61.54 9.48
C PRO A 11 41.59 -60.83 8.47
N LEU A 12 41.62 -61.38 7.25
CA LEU A 12 40.54 -61.80 6.33
C LEU A 12 39.34 -60.90 5.99
N VAL A 13 39.21 -60.69 4.67
CA VAL A 13 38.03 -60.97 3.80
C VAL A 13 36.80 -60.09 4.06
N VAL A 14 36.40 -59.21 3.14
CA VAL A 14 35.55 -59.43 1.95
C VAL A 14 35.82 -58.19 1.05
N GLY A 15 36.03 -58.21 -0.26
CA GLY A 15 35.42 -58.98 -1.33
C GLY A 15 34.95 -57.95 -2.38
N LEU A 16 35.39 -58.17 -3.62
CA LEU A 16 34.90 -57.59 -4.87
C LEU A 16 33.52 -56.90 -4.80
N ILE A 17 33.44 -55.66 -5.31
CA ILE A 17 32.61 -55.22 -6.45
C ILE A 17 32.91 -53.72 -6.63
N VAL A 18 33.87 -53.40 -7.51
CA VAL A 18 34.03 -52.02 -8.05
C VAL A 18 33.79 -52.14 -9.55
N ALA A 19 32.52 -52.35 -9.89
CA ALA A 19 32.02 -52.23 -11.24
C ALA A 19 30.67 -51.52 -11.14
N GLY A 20 30.59 -50.30 -11.68
CA GLY A 20 29.33 -49.58 -11.86
C GLY A 20 29.10 -48.38 -10.94
N LEU A 21 30.00 -47.41 -10.93
CA LEU A 21 29.67 -46.03 -10.52
C LEU A 21 30.30 -45.06 -11.53
N LEU A 22 29.71 -45.02 -12.72
CA LEU A 22 29.81 -43.88 -13.61
C LEU A 22 29.05 -42.75 -12.90
N ALA A 23 29.75 -41.97 -12.09
CA ALA A 23 29.18 -40.78 -11.46
C ALA A 23 28.84 -39.79 -12.58
N ALA A 24 27.55 -39.73 -12.92
CA ALA A 24 26.98 -38.63 -13.67
C ALA A 24 27.16 -37.37 -12.84
N PHE A 25 28.24 -36.62 -13.08
CA PHE A 25 28.32 -35.23 -12.68
C PHE A 25 27.32 -34.46 -13.55
N ILE A 26 26.07 -34.43 -13.10
CA ILE A 26 25.11 -33.42 -13.56
C ILE A 26 25.70 -32.10 -13.08
N ALA A 27 26.17 -31.29 -14.03
CA ALA A 27 26.45 -29.89 -13.77
C ALA A 27 25.14 -29.25 -13.30
N ILE A 28 25.03 -28.96 -12.00
CA ILE A 28 23.95 -28.15 -11.46
C ILE A 28 24.20 -26.75 -12.02
N ALA A 29 23.56 -26.44 -13.14
CA ALA A 29 23.42 -25.06 -13.57
C ALA A 29 22.76 -24.29 -12.42
N PRO A 30 23.19 -23.06 -12.10
CA PRO A 30 22.45 -22.24 -11.15
C PRO A 30 21.02 -22.12 -11.68
N SER A 31 20.05 -22.60 -10.91
CA SER A 31 18.64 -22.40 -11.19
C SER A 31 18.36 -20.91 -11.11
N TYR A 32 18.36 -20.23 -12.26
CA TYR A 32 17.90 -18.86 -12.33
C TYR A 32 16.39 -18.88 -12.11
N ALA A 33 15.94 -18.20 -11.06
CA ALA A 33 14.53 -17.88 -10.84
C ALA A 33 13.93 -17.33 -12.15
N SER A 34 12.90 -17.98 -12.68
CA SER A 34 12.23 -17.51 -13.89
C SER A 34 11.07 -16.59 -13.52
N SER A 35 10.78 -15.62 -14.40
CA SER A 35 9.53 -14.86 -14.33
C SER A 35 8.41 -15.68 -14.96
N VAL A 36 7.37 -16.00 -14.18
CA VAL A 36 6.24 -16.82 -14.61
C VAL A 36 4.95 -16.00 -14.71
N GLY A 37 4.26 -16.06 -15.85
CA GLY A 37 3.01 -15.35 -16.09
C GLY A 37 1.83 -16.06 -15.44
N VAL A 38 1.63 -15.90 -14.13
CA VAL A 38 0.64 -16.66 -13.33
C VAL A 38 -0.53 -15.85 -12.79
N VAL A 39 -0.43 -14.51 -12.78
CA VAL A 39 -1.51 -13.65 -12.29
C VAL A 39 -2.67 -13.66 -13.29
N THR A 40 -3.85 -14.03 -12.84
CA THR A 40 -5.04 -14.18 -13.70
C THR A 40 -6.03 -13.03 -13.54
N LYS A 41 -6.05 -12.40 -12.36
CA LYS A 41 -6.99 -11.32 -12.05
C LYS A 41 -6.38 -10.35 -11.05
N ILE A 42 -6.73 -9.07 -11.20
CA ILE A 42 -6.52 -8.03 -10.20
C ILE A 42 -7.84 -7.27 -10.03
N SER A 43 -8.16 -6.88 -8.80
CA SER A 43 -9.33 -6.05 -8.51
C SER A 43 -9.07 -5.07 -7.39
N LEU A 44 -9.80 -3.95 -7.39
CA LEU A 44 -9.77 -2.93 -6.34
C LEU A 44 -11.14 -2.83 -5.68
N ALA A 45 -11.16 -2.72 -4.35
CA ALA A 45 -12.36 -2.46 -3.58
C ALA A 45 -12.07 -1.45 -2.47
N ARG A 46 -12.96 -0.48 -2.25
CA ARG A 46 -12.85 0.44 -1.11
C ARG A 46 -13.24 -0.26 0.18
N GLU A 47 -12.52 0.02 1.26
CA GLU A 47 -12.77 -0.61 2.56
C GLU A 47 -14.06 -0.12 3.24
N ASP A 48 -14.47 1.12 2.95
CA ASP A 48 -15.77 1.66 3.37
C ASP A 48 -16.96 1.11 2.57
N LYS A 49 -16.70 0.22 1.59
CA LYS A 49 -17.68 -0.45 0.74
C LYS A 49 -18.48 0.48 -0.19
N GLU A 50 -18.09 1.75 -0.30
CA GLU A 50 -18.68 2.66 -1.28
C GLU A 50 -18.16 2.32 -2.68
N THR A 51 -19.05 2.41 -3.67
CA THR A 51 -18.78 1.97 -5.06
C THR A 51 -19.22 2.98 -6.10
N THR A 52 -20.00 3.98 -5.72
CA THR A 52 -20.64 4.94 -6.63
C THR A 52 -19.94 6.29 -6.63
N ALA A 53 -19.50 6.77 -5.46
CA ALA A 53 -18.79 8.04 -5.35
C ALA A 53 -17.32 7.89 -5.78
N PRO A 54 -16.75 8.89 -6.48
CA PRO A 54 -15.33 8.90 -6.84
C PRO A 54 -14.41 8.58 -5.66
N THR A 55 -13.33 7.87 -5.94
CA THR A 55 -12.28 7.64 -4.95
C THR A 55 -11.50 8.94 -4.71
N VAL A 56 -11.11 9.23 -3.46
CA VAL A 56 -10.27 10.37 -3.11
C VAL A 56 -9.12 9.91 -2.21
N GLY A 57 -8.13 10.77 -1.96
CA GLY A 57 -6.88 10.38 -1.29
C GLY A 57 -7.01 9.84 0.14
N ILE A 58 -8.14 10.08 0.82
CA ILE A 58 -8.40 9.53 2.14
C ILE A 58 -8.91 8.08 2.11
N HIS A 59 -9.47 7.61 0.98
CA HIS A 59 -10.06 6.29 0.89
C HIS A 59 -8.97 5.23 0.75
N VAL A 60 -9.02 4.24 1.65
CA VAL A 60 -8.20 3.03 1.54
C VAL A 60 -8.92 2.02 0.63
N MET A 61 -8.15 1.40 -0.24
CA MET A 61 -8.60 0.34 -1.13
C MET A 61 -7.79 -0.93 -0.88
N THR A 62 -8.50 -2.06 -0.80
CA THR A 62 -7.90 -3.38 -0.91
C THR A 62 -7.66 -3.68 -2.38
N MET A 63 -6.39 -3.90 -2.75
CA MET A 63 -6.00 -4.51 -4.01
C MET A 63 -5.95 -6.02 -3.81
N SER A 64 -6.72 -6.77 -4.58
CA SER A 64 -6.69 -8.22 -4.62
C SER A 64 -6.06 -8.71 -5.92
N PHE A 65 -5.35 -9.83 -5.86
CA PHE A 65 -4.84 -10.52 -7.04
C PHE A 65 -5.00 -12.04 -6.91
N ASP A 66 -5.33 -12.70 -8.02
CA ASP A 66 -5.45 -14.15 -8.10
C ASP A 66 -4.28 -14.71 -8.92
N ILE A 67 -3.75 -15.86 -8.50
CA ILE A 67 -2.73 -16.62 -9.23
C ILE A 67 -3.28 -17.99 -9.64
N ASP A 68 -2.85 -18.46 -10.81
CA ASP A 68 -3.14 -19.80 -11.30
C ASP A 68 -1.93 -20.37 -12.09
N THR A 69 -1.33 -21.42 -11.54
CA THR A 69 -0.22 -22.15 -12.18
C THR A 69 -0.68 -23.39 -12.96
N THR A 70 -1.98 -23.62 -13.12
CA THR A 70 -2.52 -24.75 -13.88
C THR A 70 -1.93 -24.80 -15.29
N GLY A 71 -1.34 -25.95 -15.65
CA GLY A 71 -0.70 -26.17 -16.95
C GLY A 71 0.63 -25.41 -17.13
N LYS A 72 1.23 -24.89 -16.06
CA LYS A 72 2.55 -24.24 -16.07
C LYS A 72 3.51 -24.99 -15.16
N ASP A 73 4.75 -25.12 -15.63
CA ASP A 73 5.84 -25.64 -14.81
C ASP A 73 6.38 -24.50 -13.94
N VAL A 74 6.11 -24.57 -12.63
CA VAL A 74 6.58 -23.61 -11.63
C VAL A 74 7.45 -24.35 -10.63
N ALA A 75 8.63 -23.82 -10.36
CA ALA A 75 9.61 -24.37 -9.43
C ALA A 75 9.86 -23.42 -8.25
N PRO A 76 10.41 -23.92 -7.13
CA PRO A 76 10.87 -23.06 -6.05
C PRO A 76 11.84 -21.98 -6.56
N GLY A 77 11.62 -20.75 -6.12
CA GLY A 77 12.37 -19.57 -6.53
C GLY A 77 11.81 -18.86 -7.76
N ASP A 78 10.88 -19.45 -8.52
CA ASP A 78 10.22 -18.72 -9.61
C ASP A 78 9.40 -17.55 -9.08
N THR A 79 9.29 -16.48 -9.87
CA THR A 79 8.70 -15.21 -9.44
C THR A 79 7.64 -14.69 -10.39
N PHE A 80 6.75 -13.86 -9.87
CA PHE A 80 5.95 -12.95 -10.68
C PHE A 80 5.99 -11.55 -10.09
N THR A 81 5.82 -10.55 -10.95
CA THR A 81 5.85 -9.14 -10.56
C THR A 81 4.56 -8.44 -10.94
N ILE A 82 4.06 -7.58 -10.05
CA ILE A 82 2.93 -6.69 -10.30
C ILE A 82 3.42 -5.27 -10.07
N GLN A 83 3.39 -4.44 -11.11
CA GLN A 83 3.65 -3.00 -11.01
C GLN A 83 2.39 -2.31 -10.52
N ILE A 84 2.50 -1.60 -9.40
CA ILE A 84 1.41 -0.77 -8.88
C ILE A 84 1.35 0.51 -9.70
N PRO A 85 0.18 0.89 -10.24
CA PRO A 85 0.04 2.08 -11.07
C PRO A 85 0.36 3.36 -10.27
N PRO A 86 0.84 4.43 -10.93
CA PRO A 86 1.21 5.67 -10.25
C PRO A 86 0.04 6.34 -9.54
N GLU A 87 -1.20 6.09 -9.96
CA GLU A 87 -2.41 6.58 -9.28
C GLU A 87 -2.58 6.03 -7.86
N LEU A 88 -1.88 4.93 -7.53
CA LEU A 88 -1.99 4.24 -6.27
C LEU A 88 -0.67 4.25 -5.49
N LYS A 89 -0.80 4.34 -4.18
CA LYS A 89 0.27 4.20 -3.20
C LYS A 89 0.02 2.99 -2.34
N VAL A 90 1.01 2.12 -2.22
CA VAL A 90 1.00 1.04 -1.22
C VAL A 90 1.21 1.66 0.16
N ILE A 91 0.31 1.34 1.09
CA ILE A 91 0.39 1.83 2.47
C ILE A 91 0.90 0.73 3.40
N SER A 92 1.69 1.14 4.39
CA SER A 92 2.14 0.27 5.47
C SER A 92 1.60 0.78 6.80
N ASP A 93 0.61 0.08 7.33
CA ASP A 93 0.18 0.23 8.71
C ASP A 93 1.23 -0.35 9.66
N SER A 94 2.00 -1.36 9.24
CA SER A 94 3.14 -1.89 10.02
C SER A 94 4.27 -0.86 10.22
N GLY A 95 4.25 0.24 9.46
CA GLY A 95 5.30 1.27 9.46
C GLY A 95 6.59 0.83 8.75
N SER A 96 6.58 -0.35 8.13
CA SER A 96 7.72 -0.86 7.38
C SER A 96 7.86 -0.13 6.05
N SER A 97 9.10 0.17 5.64
CA SER A 97 9.39 0.65 4.29
C SER A 97 9.12 -0.41 3.22
N THR A 98 9.00 -1.68 3.62
CA THR A 98 8.74 -2.81 2.73
C THR A 98 7.81 -3.81 3.42
N LEU A 99 6.68 -4.06 2.78
CA LEU A 99 5.72 -5.06 3.21
C LEU A 99 6.23 -6.43 2.78
N ASN A 100 6.34 -7.35 3.74
CA ASN A 100 6.62 -8.75 3.45
C ASN A 100 5.48 -9.59 4.01
N PHE A 101 4.89 -10.43 3.17
CA PHE A 101 3.79 -11.30 3.57
C PHE A 101 3.85 -12.61 2.78
N SER A 102 3.35 -13.68 3.38
CA SER A 102 3.27 -14.99 2.74
C SER A 102 1.82 -15.33 2.42
N MET A 103 1.59 -15.91 1.25
CA MET A 103 0.36 -16.61 0.92
C MET A 103 0.45 -18.01 1.53
N LEU A 104 -0.46 -18.31 2.46
CA LEU A 104 -0.39 -19.53 3.27
C LEU A 104 -1.37 -20.59 2.75
N ASN A 105 -1.00 -21.86 2.83
CA ASN A 105 -1.95 -22.95 2.60
C ASN A 105 -2.90 -23.14 3.81
N ASP A 106 -3.79 -24.12 3.70
CA ASP A 106 -4.76 -24.46 4.75
C ASP A 106 -4.08 -24.81 6.09
N ASP A 107 -2.90 -25.44 6.03
CA ASP A 107 -2.06 -25.82 7.18
C ASP A 107 -1.18 -24.67 7.71
N LYS A 108 -1.34 -23.45 7.19
CA LYS A 108 -0.55 -22.24 7.55
C LYS A 108 0.93 -22.33 7.19
N VAL A 109 1.25 -23.13 6.18
CA VAL A 109 2.59 -23.22 5.59
C VAL A 109 2.72 -22.18 4.46
N PRO A 110 3.81 -21.40 4.39
CA PRO A 110 4.07 -20.49 3.28
C PRO A 110 4.18 -21.21 1.94
N VAL A 111 3.43 -20.73 0.94
CA VAL A 111 3.45 -21.23 -0.44
C VAL A 111 4.10 -20.21 -1.39
N VAL A 112 3.74 -18.94 -1.24
CA VAL A 112 4.30 -17.83 -2.02
C VAL A 112 4.68 -16.71 -1.07
N ASP A 113 5.91 -16.21 -1.16
CA ASP A 113 6.39 -15.08 -0.37
C ASP A 113 6.43 -13.82 -1.23
N CYS A 114 5.70 -12.79 -0.80
CA CYS A 114 5.57 -11.50 -1.48
C CYS A 114 6.30 -10.39 -0.73
N SER A 115 6.95 -9.53 -1.49
CA SER A 115 7.64 -8.33 -1.02
C SER A 115 7.24 -7.13 -1.87
N VAL A 116 6.80 -6.04 -1.23
CA VAL A 116 6.43 -4.80 -1.92
C VAL A 116 6.87 -3.57 -1.11
N PRO A 117 7.61 -2.62 -1.69
CA PRO A 117 7.92 -1.37 -1.01
C PRO A 117 6.65 -0.57 -0.71
N ALA A 118 6.61 0.12 0.43
CA ALA A 118 5.59 1.14 0.65
C ALA A 118 5.90 2.37 -0.24
N GLY A 119 4.88 2.97 -0.86
CA GLY A 119 5.07 4.12 -1.75
C GLY A 119 4.32 4.04 -3.08
N GLU A 120 4.58 5.04 -3.93
CA GLU A 120 3.94 5.23 -5.24
C GLU A 120 4.72 4.53 -6.35
N GLY A 121 4.03 3.98 -7.35
CA GLY A 121 4.68 3.40 -8.53
C GLY A 121 5.63 2.23 -8.23
N VAL A 122 5.41 1.55 -7.11
CA VAL A 122 6.25 0.48 -6.60
C VAL A 122 5.97 -0.85 -7.31
N SER A 123 6.95 -1.75 -7.27
CA SER A 123 6.79 -3.11 -7.78
C SER A 123 6.66 -4.11 -6.64
N MET A 124 5.59 -4.90 -6.68
CA MET A 124 5.48 -6.09 -5.85
C MET A 124 6.12 -7.28 -6.55
N THR A 125 6.96 -8.01 -5.84
CA THR A 125 7.58 -9.27 -6.30
C THR A 125 7.13 -10.41 -5.38
N CYS A 126 6.60 -11.46 -5.97
CA CYS A 126 6.18 -12.66 -5.25
C CYS A 126 6.98 -13.87 -5.76
N THR A 127 7.42 -14.72 -4.85
CA THR A 127 8.32 -15.86 -5.11
C THR A 127 7.66 -17.14 -4.63
N PHE A 128 7.60 -18.16 -5.50
CA PHE A 128 7.12 -19.48 -5.12
C PHE A 128 8.14 -20.17 -4.20
N GLY A 129 7.68 -20.63 -3.04
CA GLY A 129 8.51 -21.31 -2.06
C GLY A 129 8.73 -22.79 -2.39
N GLU A 130 9.28 -23.52 -1.41
CA GLU A 130 9.53 -24.96 -1.52
C GLU A 130 8.27 -25.80 -1.78
N TYR A 131 7.08 -25.26 -1.46
CA TYR A 131 5.80 -25.91 -1.75
C TYR A 131 5.62 -26.25 -3.24
N ALA A 132 6.16 -25.43 -4.15
CA ALA A 132 6.10 -25.67 -5.59
C ALA A 132 6.99 -26.84 -6.05
N ARG A 133 7.84 -27.39 -5.18
CA ARG A 133 8.71 -28.53 -5.53
C ARG A 133 7.92 -29.83 -5.70
N ASP A 134 6.92 -30.02 -4.85
CA ASP A 134 6.13 -31.24 -4.75
C ASP A 134 4.64 -31.01 -5.00
N HIS A 135 4.24 -29.80 -5.41
CA HIS A 135 2.87 -29.48 -5.81
C HIS A 135 2.81 -28.79 -7.17
N HIS A 136 1.72 -29.00 -7.91
CA HIS A 136 1.38 -28.33 -9.16
C HIS A 136 -0.01 -27.68 -9.05
N SER A 137 -0.43 -26.93 -10.09
CA SER A 137 -1.76 -26.28 -10.14
C SER A 137 -2.05 -25.43 -8.90
N ILE A 138 -1.06 -24.64 -8.48
CA ILE A 138 -1.17 -23.74 -7.34
C ILE A 138 -2.12 -22.60 -7.72
N ILE A 139 -3.22 -22.52 -6.99
CA ILE A 139 -4.22 -21.46 -7.10
C ILE A 139 -4.20 -20.70 -5.78
N GLY A 140 -4.21 -19.37 -5.86
CA GLY A 140 -4.17 -18.54 -4.67
C GLY A 140 -4.76 -17.16 -4.86
N HIS A 141 -5.06 -16.54 -3.74
CA HIS A 141 -5.60 -15.20 -3.62
C HIS A 141 -4.74 -14.38 -2.66
N GLY A 142 -4.27 -13.22 -3.11
CA GLY A 142 -3.49 -12.30 -2.30
C GLY A 142 -4.14 -10.93 -2.21
N THR A 143 -3.87 -10.22 -1.12
CA THR A 143 -4.36 -8.86 -0.88
C THR A 143 -3.24 -7.94 -0.38
N VAL A 144 -3.29 -6.68 -0.81
CA VAL A 144 -2.43 -5.58 -0.36
C VAL A 144 -3.27 -4.32 -0.24
N ARG A 145 -2.98 -3.46 0.74
CA ARG A 145 -3.72 -2.20 0.94
C ARG A 145 -3.07 -1.04 0.19
N THR A 146 -3.90 -0.19 -0.39
CA THR A 146 -3.47 0.96 -1.21
C THR A 146 -4.33 2.20 -0.93
N LYS A 147 -3.82 3.37 -1.28
CA LYS A 147 -4.57 4.64 -1.33
C LYS A 147 -4.43 5.29 -2.69
N ALA A 148 -5.42 6.09 -3.07
CA ALA A 148 -5.31 6.94 -4.23
C ALA A 148 -4.40 8.14 -3.96
N VAL A 149 -3.53 8.47 -4.90
CA VAL A 149 -2.56 9.59 -4.76
C VAL A 149 -2.53 10.53 -5.96
N HIS A 150 -2.87 10.05 -7.16
CA HIS A 150 -3.01 10.93 -8.34
C HIS A 150 -4.42 10.87 -8.90
N ALA A 151 -4.96 12.05 -9.22
CA ALA A 151 -6.29 12.19 -9.78
C ALA A 151 -6.36 11.62 -11.20
N THR A 152 -7.47 10.95 -11.52
CA THR A 152 -7.76 10.48 -12.87
C THR A 152 -9.26 10.47 -13.12
N THR A 153 -9.67 10.88 -14.33
CA THR A 153 -11.05 10.75 -14.81
C THR A 153 -11.30 9.43 -15.53
N SER A 154 -10.28 8.59 -15.69
CA SER A 154 -10.41 7.24 -16.22
C SER A 154 -11.19 6.38 -15.21
N SER A 155 -12.08 5.53 -15.71
CA SER A 155 -12.77 4.53 -14.89
C SER A 155 -11.93 3.29 -14.60
N THR A 156 -10.73 3.21 -15.18
CA THR A 156 -9.82 2.09 -15.01
C THR A 156 -8.38 2.53 -14.79
N VAL A 157 -7.60 1.66 -14.16
CA VAL A 157 -6.14 1.75 -14.03
C VAL A 157 -5.49 0.48 -14.60
N SER A 158 -4.22 0.60 -15.00
CA SER A 158 -3.47 -0.48 -15.62
C SER A 158 -2.41 -1.02 -14.68
N PHE A 159 -2.43 -2.32 -14.40
CA PHE A 159 -1.42 -3.03 -13.63
C PHE A 159 -0.54 -3.86 -14.58
N PRO A 160 0.68 -3.42 -14.90
CA PRO A 160 1.64 -4.25 -15.61
C PRO A 160 2.05 -5.46 -14.77
N VAL A 161 1.74 -6.67 -15.26
CA VAL A 161 2.18 -7.95 -14.71
C VAL A 161 3.19 -8.56 -15.67
N ASN A 162 4.45 -8.69 -15.23
CA ASN A 162 5.56 -9.16 -16.07
C ASN A 162 5.58 -8.49 -17.48
N GLY A 163 5.21 -7.21 -17.55
CA GLY A 163 5.14 -6.42 -18.79
C GLY A 163 3.80 -6.47 -19.56
N THR A 164 2.85 -7.32 -19.18
CA THR A 164 1.49 -7.35 -19.77
C THR A 164 0.50 -6.62 -18.87
N ALA A 165 -0.24 -5.66 -19.41
CA ALA A 165 -1.20 -4.87 -18.65
C ALA A 165 -2.49 -5.63 -18.34
N ILE A 166 -2.86 -5.72 -17.06
CA ILE A 166 -4.20 -6.06 -16.60
C ILE A 166 -4.95 -4.75 -16.30
N VAL A 167 -6.05 -4.52 -16.99
CA VAL A 167 -6.90 -3.34 -16.80
C VAL A 167 -7.90 -3.62 -15.69
N VAL A 168 -7.99 -2.74 -14.71
CA VAL A 168 -8.78 -2.90 -13.49
C VAL A 168 -9.69 -1.71 -13.31
N ASP A 169 -10.97 -1.96 -13.03
CA ASP A 169 -11.94 -0.91 -12.73
C ASP A 169 -11.61 -0.20 -11.42
N LEU A 170 -11.70 1.13 -11.43
CA LEU A 170 -11.59 1.95 -10.23
C LEU A 170 -12.95 1.98 -9.50
N PRO A 171 -12.98 1.74 -8.17
CA PRO A 171 -14.17 2.00 -7.37
C PRO A 171 -14.62 3.45 -7.52
N GLY A 172 -15.91 3.67 -7.77
CA GLY A 172 -16.45 5.01 -8.04
C GLY A 172 -16.12 5.57 -9.44
N GLY A 173 -15.47 4.79 -10.30
CA GLY A 173 -15.23 5.12 -11.71
C GLY A 173 -14.26 6.29 -11.97
N SER A 174 -13.57 6.80 -10.94
CA SER A 174 -12.53 7.83 -11.07
C SER A 174 -11.79 8.04 -9.75
N ILE A 175 -10.64 8.72 -9.80
CA ILE A 175 -9.97 9.29 -8.63
C ILE A 175 -10.09 10.81 -8.72
N SER A 176 -10.79 11.41 -7.77
CA SER A 176 -10.92 12.86 -7.65
C SER A 176 -9.73 13.44 -6.89
N GLY A 177 -9.10 14.46 -7.48
CA GLY A 177 -8.07 15.27 -6.82
C GLY A 177 -8.64 16.30 -5.83
N THR A 178 -9.96 16.49 -5.83
CA THR A 178 -10.68 17.35 -4.89
C THR A 178 -11.43 16.48 -3.90
N TYR A 179 -11.08 16.62 -2.63
CA TYR A 179 -11.83 16.06 -1.50
C TYR A 179 -12.51 17.21 -0.76
N GLU A 180 -13.83 17.19 -0.69
CA GLU A 180 -14.57 18.13 0.15
C GLU A 180 -14.66 17.56 1.57
N ARG A 181 -13.76 18.02 2.45
CA ARG A 181 -13.77 17.71 3.88
C ARG A 181 -14.98 18.36 4.55
N THR A 182 -16.06 17.59 4.69
CA THR A 182 -17.27 17.99 5.43
C THR A 182 -17.33 17.30 6.79
N LEU A 183 -17.86 17.99 7.81
CA LEU A 183 -18.18 17.38 9.09
C LEU A 183 -19.70 17.32 9.28
N PRO A 184 -20.38 16.24 8.87
CA PRO A 184 -21.82 16.15 9.01
C PRO A 184 -22.23 16.07 10.49
N ASN A 185 -21.49 15.30 11.29
CA ASN A 185 -21.77 15.02 12.70
C ASN A 185 -20.48 15.02 13.53
N THR A 186 -20.63 15.31 14.81
CA THR A 186 -19.61 15.03 15.83
C THR A 186 -19.32 13.53 15.84
N GLN A 187 -18.05 13.17 15.90
CA GLN A 187 -17.59 11.79 15.82
C GLN A 187 -16.23 11.61 16.49
N LYS A 188 -15.90 10.35 16.75
CA LYS A 188 -14.56 9.93 17.20
C LYS A 188 -14.11 8.79 16.31
N TRP A 189 -12.88 8.84 15.86
CA TRP A 189 -12.31 7.83 14.98
C TRP A 189 -10.80 7.77 15.14
N GLY A 190 -10.18 6.71 14.64
CA GLY A 190 -8.73 6.54 14.72
C GLY A 190 -8.16 5.90 13.46
N LEU A 191 -6.85 6.05 13.29
CA LEU A 191 -6.10 5.46 12.20
C LEU A 191 -4.69 5.06 12.66
N PRO A 192 -4.09 3.99 12.12
CA PRO A 192 -2.69 3.67 12.38
C PRO A 192 -1.79 4.79 11.87
N LYS A 193 -0.78 5.18 12.64
CA LYS A 193 0.15 6.23 12.23
C LYS A 193 1.01 5.70 11.07
N GLU A 194 0.92 6.38 9.93
CA GLU A 194 1.70 6.01 8.76
C GLU A 194 3.21 6.03 9.10
N GLY A 195 3.90 4.91 8.85
CA GLY A 195 5.32 4.76 9.17
C GLY A 195 5.62 4.33 10.61
N ASP A 196 4.62 4.17 11.48
CA ASP A 196 4.82 3.71 12.87
C ASP A 196 3.62 2.90 13.37
N SER A 197 3.68 1.57 13.23
CA SER A 197 2.63 0.64 13.67
C SER A 197 2.39 0.59 15.16
N SER A 198 3.33 1.09 15.95
CA SER A 198 3.16 1.14 17.40
C SER A 198 2.31 2.32 17.84
N ARG A 199 1.84 3.14 16.89
CA ARG A 199 1.11 4.38 17.16
C ARG A 199 -0.24 4.40 16.45
N ILE A 200 -1.24 4.88 17.18
CA ILE A 200 -2.57 5.22 16.66
C ILE A 200 -2.71 6.73 16.72
N ILE A 201 -3.23 7.35 15.68
CA ILE A 201 -3.74 8.72 15.71
C ILE A 201 -5.23 8.64 15.98
N TRP A 202 -5.66 9.23 17.09
CA TRP A 202 -7.07 9.41 17.41
C TRP A 202 -7.50 10.83 17.07
N GLU A 203 -8.70 10.97 16.52
CA GLU A 203 -9.33 12.25 16.19
C GLU A 203 -10.74 12.31 16.81
N ILE A 204 -11.02 13.43 17.47
CA ILE A 204 -12.34 13.79 17.98
C ILE A 204 -12.80 15.03 17.22
N ASP A 205 -13.76 14.84 16.33
CA ASP A 205 -14.38 15.91 15.56
C ASP A 205 -15.64 16.38 16.26
N ILE A 206 -15.72 17.68 16.53
CA ILE A 206 -16.81 18.30 17.29
C ILE A 206 -17.48 19.34 16.43
N LYS A 207 -18.75 19.07 16.10
CA LYS A 207 -19.60 20.02 15.42
C LYS A 207 -20.26 20.91 16.46
N GLY A 208 -19.89 22.18 16.50
CA GLY A 208 -20.35 23.13 17.50
C GLY A 208 -21.89 23.22 17.58
N SER A 209 -22.59 23.01 16.48
CA SER A 209 -24.07 23.08 16.45
C SER A 209 -24.75 21.88 17.09
N GLN A 210 -24.00 20.83 17.40
CA GLN A 210 -24.48 19.63 18.10
C GLN A 210 -24.12 19.62 19.60
N LEU A 211 -23.38 20.62 20.07
CA LEU A 211 -23.13 20.82 21.50
C LEU A 211 -24.42 21.28 22.20
N PRO A 212 -24.59 20.99 23.51
CA PRO A 212 -25.77 21.41 24.25
C PRO A 212 -26.05 22.91 24.14
N GLU A 213 -27.33 23.27 24.15
CA GLU A 213 -27.77 24.67 24.14
C GLU A 213 -27.26 25.37 25.41
N GLY A 214 -26.68 26.56 25.26
CA GLY A 214 -26.10 27.32 26.36
C GLY A 214 -24.73 26.82 26.86
N ALA A 215 -24.18 25.74 26.31
CA ALA A 215 -22.81 25.31 26.63
C ALA A 215 -21.81 26.40 26.20
N THR A 216 -21.05 26.91 27.16
CA THR A 216 -19.97 27.91 26.95
C THR A 216 -18.59 27.27 26.83
N GLU A 217 -18.47 26.00 27.20
CA GLU A 217 -17.22 25.23 27.18
C GLU A 217 -17.46 23.85 26.58
N VAL A 218 -16.45 23.33 25.90
CA VAL A 218 -16.37 21.94 25.48
C VAL A 218 -15.59 21.17 26.54
N GLU A 219 -16.21 20.12 27.06
CA GLU A 219 -15.60 19.21 28.02
C GLU A 219 -15.52 17.83 27.40
N ILE A 220 -14.33 17.24 27.38
CA ILE A 220 -14.06 15.92 26.85
C ILE A 220 -13.51 15.06 27.98
N VAL A 221 -14.14 13.93 28.23
CA VAL A 221 -13.57 12.84 29.04
C VAL A 221 -13.34 11.67 28.11
N ASP A 222 -12.09 11.39 27.81
CA ASP A 222 -11.66 10.32 26.91
C ASP A 222 -11.17 9.14 27.75
N THR A 223 -11.65 7.94 27.43
CA THR A 223 -11.38 6.71 28.17
C THR A 223 -10.91 5.63 27.22
N PHE A 224 -9.67 5.18 27.44
CA PHE A 224 -9.02 4.19 26.59
C PHE A 224 -9.55 2.80 26.89
N ASP A 225 -9.86 2.06 25.82
CA ASP A 225 -10.11 0.63 25.93
C ASP A 225 -8.77 -0.11 26.11
N MET A 226 -8.63 -0.74 27.27
CA MET A 226 -7.45 -1.54 27.63
C MET A 226 -7.55 -2.99 27.16
N SER A 227 -8.64 -3.37 26.47
CA SER A 227 -8.74 -4.62 25.73
C SER A 227 -7.66 -4.71 24.64
N SER A 228 -7.45 -5.90 24.07
CA SER A 228 -6.52 -6.08 22.95
C SER A 228 -5.08 -5.63 23.23
N GLY A 229 -4.64 -5.67 24.49
CA GLY A 229 -3.31 -5.25 24.93
C GLY A 229 -3.20 -3.76 25.31
N GLY A 230 -4.24 -2.97 25.06
CA GLY A 230 -4.36 -1.56 25.42
C GLY A 230 -3.36 -0.63 24.74
N TYR A 231 -3.55 0.66 24.97
CA TYR A 231 -2.67 1.72 24.50
C TYR A 231 -2.57 2.84 25.53
N SER A 232 -1.55 3.68 25.40
CA SER A 232 -1.26 4.79 26.32
C SER A 232 -1.11 6.09 25.55
N LEU A 233 -1.58 7.20 26.11
CA LEU A 233 -1.43 8.54 25.52
C LEU A 233 0.05 8.86 25.29
N VAL A 234 0.39 9.42 24.13
CA VAL A 234 1.70 10.04 23.88
C VAL A 234 1.66 11.48 24.43
N PRO A 235 2.40 11.81 25.50
CA PRO A 235 2.33 13.14 26.10
C PRO A 235 2.78 14.23 25.13
N GLY A 236 2.04 15.35 25.08
CA GLY A 236 2.36 16.49 24.21
C GLY A 236 2.03 16.27 22.73
N SER A 237 1.42 15.14 22.36
CA SER A 237 1.02 14.84 20.99
C SER A 237 -0.20 15.62 20.54
N GLU A 238 -0.99 16.15 21.47
CA GLU A 238 -2.29 16.75 21.23
C GLU A 238 -2.22 17.95 20.30
N LYS A 239 -3.22 18.10 19.44
CA LYS A 239 -3.41 19.26 18.56
C LYS A 239 -4.89 19.58 18.51
N LEU A 240 -5.26 20.74 19.02
CA LEU A 240 -6.60 21.27 18.89
C LEU A 240 -6.65 22.25 17.72
N TYR A 241 -7.59 22.06 16.81
CA TYR A 241 -7.90 22.98 15.73
C TYR A 241 -9.29 23.55 15.93
N TYR A 242 -9.46 24.83 15.58
CA TYR A 242 -10.75 25.49 15.54
C TYR A 242 -10.95 26.12 14.16
N TYR A 243 -12.11 25.85 13.58
CA TYR A 243 -12.56 26.39 12.31
C TYR A 243 -13.87 27.13 12.54
N ASN A 244 -13.95 28.39 12.14
CA ASN A 244 -15.12 29.23 12.43
C ASN A 244 -16.33 28.86 11.55
N ASN A 245 -16.09 28.26 10.39
CA ASN A 245 -17.11 27.86 9.43
C ASN A 245 -16.64 26.68 8.56
N ASP A 246 -17.58 26.09 7.81
CA ASP A 246 -17.29 24.95 6.93
C ASP A 246 -16.25 25.28 5.85
N ALA A 247 -16.17 26.51 5.35
CA ALA A 247 -15.19 26.86 4.32
C ALA A 247 -13.74 26.86 4.86
N GLU A 248 -13.51 27.32 6.09
CA GLU A 248 -12.22 27.21 6.76
C GLU A 248 -11.85 25.75 7.07
N TYR A 249 -12.82 24.94 7.48
CA TYR A 249 -12.64 23.50 7.75
C TYR A 249 -12.26 22.74 6.48
N GLN A 250 -12.92 23.04 5.36
CA GLN A 250 -12.63 22.50 4.03
C GLN A 250 -11.24 22.88 3.53
N ALA A 251 -10.78 24.09 3.83
CA ALA A 251 -9.46 24.57 3.44
C ALA A 251 -8.34 24.15 4.41
N GLU A 252 -8.67 23.48 5.53
CA GLU A 252 -7.74 23.11 6.61
C GLU A 252 -6.92 24.30 7.13
N GLN A 253 -7.53 25.49 7.16
CA GLN A 253 -6.86 26.74 7.54
C GLN A 253 -6.99 27.03 9.04
N ALA A 254 -6.41 26.18 9.89
CA ALA A 254 -6.31 26.45 11.33
C ALA A 254 -4.93 26.10 11.89
N PRO A 255 -4.35 26.94 12.75
CA PRO A 255 -3.14 26.57 13.47
C PRO A 255 -3.46 25.49 14.51
N ALA A 256 -2.51 24.58 14.72
CA ALA A 256 -2.60 23.60 15.80
C ALA A 256 -2.31 24.28 17.15
N LEU A 257 -3.26 24.19 18.08
CA LEU A 257 -3.10 24.64 19.46
C LEU A 257 -2.63 23.48 20.35
N LYS A 258 -1.69 23.76 21.24
CA LYS A 258 -1.20 22.84 22.28
C LYS A 258 -1.88 23.09 23.61
N ALA A 259 -1.88 22.10 24.50
CA ALA A 259 -2.36 22.31 25.86
C ALA A 259 -1.61 23.49 26.52
N GLY A 260 -2.35 24.36 27.20
CA GLY A 260 -1.87 25.63 27.75
C GLY A 260 -1.95 26.82 26.79
N ALA A 261 -2.29 26.62 25.51
CA ALA A 261 -2.50 27.74 24.57
C ALA A 261 -3.84 28.44 24.81
N SER A 262 -3.87 29.75 24.58
CA SER A 262 -5.11 30.54 24.64
C SER A 262 -6.03 30.24 23.46
N ILE A 263 -7.34 30.19 23.73
CA ILE A 263 -8.40 30.04 22.73
C ILE A 263 -9.58 30.90 23.16
N GLY A 264 -9.92 31.90 22.36
CA GLY A 264 -10.89 32.93 22.76
C GLY A 264 -10.43 33.67 24.02
N ASP A 265 -11.29 33.67 25.03
CA ASP A 265 -11.08 34.27 26.36
C ASP A 265 -10.57 33.27 27.42
N GLY A 266 -10.40 31.99 27.04
CA GLY A 266 -9.91 30.94 27.93
C GLY A 266 -8.66 30.25 27.39
N THR A 267 -8.46 29.01 27.83
CA THR A 267 -7.26 28.21 27.56
C THR A 267 -7.66 26.78 27.23
N PHE A 268 -6.98 26.18 26.26
CA PHE A 268 -7.10 24.75 26.01
C PHE A 268 -6.33 23.99 27.09
N THR A 269 -7.01 23.13 27.84
CA THR A 269 -6.41 22.25 28.84
C THR A 269 -6.54 20.80 28.40
N MET A 270 -5.54 19.98 28.74
CA MET A 270 -5.60 18.54 28.58
C MET A 270 -4.74 17.90 29.68
N GLU A 271 -5.35 17.02 30.45
CA GLU A 271 -4.71 16.34 31.58
C GLU A 271 -4.98 14.85 31.50
N ALA A 272 -3.91 14.05 31.46
CA ALA A 272 -4.01 12.60 31.50
C ALA A 272 -4.57 12.13 32.85
N THR A 273 -5.38 11.07 32.86
CA THR A 273 -5.84 10.47 34.11
C THR A 273 -4.67 9.86 34.89
N ALA A 274 -4.75 9.85 36.21
CA ALA A 274 -3.67 9.36 37.07
C ALA A 274 -3.37 7.86 36.89
N ASP A 275 -4.36 7.08 36.47
CA ASP A 275 -4.24 5.67 36.11
C ASP A 275 -3.73 5.44 34.67
N GLY A 276 -3.59 6.50 33.87
CA GLY A 276 -3.10 6.45 32.50
C GLY A 276 -4.09 5.88 31.49
N THR A 277 -5.35 5.65 31.87
CA THR A 277 -6.37 5.04 31.00
C THR A 277 -7.24 6.07 30.27
N GLY A 278 -6.78 7.30 30.13
CA GLY A 278 -7.54 8.34 29.46
C GLY A 278 -6.99 9.74 29.71
N PHE A 279 -7.81 10.73 29.39
CA PHE A 279 -7.55 12.13 29.71
C PHE A 279 -8.86 12.91 29.84
N THR A 280 -8.74 14.09 30.45
CA THR A 280 -9.76 15.14 30.36
C THR A 280 -9.21 16.30 29.56
N ALA A 281 -10.03 16.90 28.71
CA ALA A 281 -9.67 18.08 27.94
C ALA A 281 -10.80 19.10 27.97
N THR A 282 -10.45 20.37 28.15
CA THR A 282 -11.45 21.45 28.15
C THR A 282 -10.98 22.68 27.36
N PHE A 283 -11.93 23.35 26.73
CA PHE A 283 -11.68 24.62 26.04
C PHE A 283 -12.99 25.39 25.79
N PRO A 284 -12.94 26.74 25.79
CA PRO A 284 -14.08 27.59 25.44
C PRO A 284 -14.75 27.22 24.11
N ARG A 285 -16.08 27.25 24.09
CA ARG A 285 -16.87 27.22 22.87
C ARG A 285 -16.97 28.64 22.32
N LEU A 286 -16.27 28.90 21.21
CA LEU A 286 -16.19 30.22 20.58
C LEU A 286 -17.47 30.58 19.81
N THR A 287 -18.02 29.65 19.03
CA THR A 287 -19.24 29.88 18.25
C THR A 287 -20.17 28.68 18.27
N ASN A 288 -21.45 28.94 17.99
CA ASN A 288 -22.47 27.89 17.91
C ASN A 288 -22.30 26.97 16.70
N ASN A 289 -21.64 27.42 15.62
CA ASN A 289 -21.51 26.67 14.37
C ASN A 289 -20.07 26.31 14.02
N GLY A 290 -19.09 26.68 14.84
CA GLY A 290 -17.69 26.35 14.60
C GLY A 290 -17.42 24.85 14.75
N THR A 291 -16.36 24.40 14.10
CA THR A 291 -15.88 23.01 14.15
C THR A 291 -14.59 22.96 14.96
N TYR A 292 -14.50 22.00 15.87
CA TYR A 292 -13.28 21.72 16.62
C TYR A 292 -12.79 20.33 16.24
N VAL A 293 -11.48 20.18 16.11
CA VAL A 293 -10.83 18.89 15.86
C VAL A 293 -9.74 18.71 16.89
N LEU A 294 -9.87 17.71 17.76
CA LEU A 294 -8.81 17.32 18.69
C LEU A 294 -8.14 16.05 18.18
N GLN A 295 -6.89 16.17 17.76
CA GLN A 295 -6.03 15.02 17.41
C GLN A 295 -5.06 14.73 18.53
N TYR A 296 -4.75 13.45 18.76
CA TYR A 296 -3.65 13.03 19.63
C TYR A 296 -3.13 11.65 19.22
N GLU A 297 -1.93 11.31 19.67
CA GLU A 297 -1.32 10.02 19.41
C GLU A 297 -1.39 9.11 20.64
N ALA A 298 -1.58 7.81 20.43
CA ALA A 298 -1.49 6.79 21.44
C ALA A 298 -0.48 5.71 21.04
N THR A 299 0.24 5.15 22.00
CA THR A 299 1.18 4.04 21.83
C THR A 299 0.50 2.74 22.20
N ILE A 300 0.55 1.74 21.31
CA ILE A 300 0.09 0.38 21.61
C ILE A 300 1.04 -0.24 22.62
N ASN A 301 0.52 -0.68 23.76
CA ASN A 301 1.33 -1.16 24.87
C ASN A 301 1.92 -2.55 24.58
N ASN A 302 1.21 -3.36 23.79
CA ASN A 302 1.65 -4.71 23.45
C ASN A 302 1.51 -4.98 21.94
N MET A 303 2.58 -4.84 21.19
CA MET A 303 2.56 -5.14 19.75
C MET A 303 2.25 -6.61 19.44
N ALA A 304 2.43 -7.54 20.38
CA ALA A 304 2.12 -8.96 20.15
C ALA A 304 0.62 -9.27 20.13
N THR A 305 -0.24 -8.36 20.63
CA THR A 305 -1.70 -8.47 20.51
C THR A 305 -2.22 -7.91 19.20
N VAL A 306 -1.39 -7.17 18.45
CA VAL A 306 -1.66 -6.76 17.07
C VAL A 306 -1.50 -7.99 16.16
N ARG A 307 -2.45 -8.91 16.23
CA ARG A 307 -2.65 -9.97 15.24
C ARG A 307 -3.70 -9.51 14.23
N ASN A 308 -3.67 -10.07 13.02
CA ASN A 308 -4.64 -9.75 11.98
C ASN A 308 -6.08 -9.73 12.50
N GLY A 309 -6.75 -8.58 12.34
CA GLY A 309 -8.17 -8.40 12.63
C GLY A 309 -8.52 -7.95 14.05
N VAL A 310 -7.56 -7.37 14.78
CA VAL A 310 -7.85 -6.75 16.09
C VAL A 310 -8.25 -5.28 15.90
N THR A 311 -9.41 -4.93 16.44
CA THR A 311 -9.89 -3.56 16.55
C THR A 311 -9.52 -2.99 17.92
N PHE A 312 -8.91 -1.81 17.94
CA PHE A 312 -8.77 -1.01 19.16
C PHE A 312 -9.94 -0.03 19.23
N HIS A 313 -10.64 -0.01 20.37
CA HIS A 313 -11.73 0.92 20.61
C HIS A 313 -11.28 2.06 21.50
N ASN A 314 -12.00 3.18 21.43
CA ASN A 314 -11.77 4.31 22.31
C ASN A 314 -13.05 5.13 22.48
N ASP A 315 -13.36 5.52 23.71
CA ASP A 315 -14.56 6.25 24.05
C ASP A 315 -14.25 7.69 24.43
N ALA A 316 -15.06 8.64 23.95
CA ALA A 316 -15.06 10.02 24.43
C ALA A 316 -16.47 10.46 24.81
N LEU A 317 -16.59 11.00 26.02
CA LEU A 317 -17.76 11.75 26.46
C LEU A 317 -17.52 13.24 26.14
N ILE A 318 -18.28 13.78 25.19
CA ILE A 318 -18.23 15.20 24.81
C ILE A 318 -19.45 15.88 25.40
N ASN A 319 -19.26 16.74 26.40
CA ASN A 319 -20.32 17.35 27.20
C ASN A 319 -21.38 16.30 27.62
N ALA A 320 -20.91 15.17 28.17
CA ALA A 320 -21.69 14.01 28.63
C ALA A 320 -22.35 13.13 27.55
N LYS A 321 -22.09 13.35 26.25
CA LYS A 321 -22.55 12.45 25.19
C LYS A 321 -21.43 11.53 24.70
N LEU A 322 -21.71 10.22 24.65
CA LEU A 322 -20.73 9.19 24.28
C LEU A 322 -20.54 9.09 22.76
N TYR A 323 -19.28 9.01 22.36
CA TYR A 323 -18.82 8.72 21.01
C TYR A 323 -17.71 7.66 21.08
N THR A 324 -17.89 6.57 20.34
CA THR A 324 -16.93 5.45 20.29
C THR A 324 -16.24 5.45 18.94
N GLY A 325 -14.92 5.50 18.95
CA GLY A 325 -14.07 5.28 17.79
C GLY A 325 -13.53 3.84 17.77
N GLY A 326 -13.19 3.37 16.57
CA GLY A 326 -12.49 2.11 16.36
C GLY A 326 -11.36 2.30 15.36
N VAL A 327 -10.27 1.55 15.54
CA VAL A 327 -9.19 1.43 14.56
C VAL A 327 -8.81 -0.03 14.40
N ASP A 328 -8.86 -0.51 13.17
CA ASP A 328 -8.33 -1.81 12.81
C ASP A 328 -6.86 -1.66 12.42
N ILE A 329 -6.00 -2.51 12.97
CA ILE A 329 -4.62 -2.61 12.51
C ILE A 329 -4.52 -3.85 11.63
N HIS A 330 -4.37 -3.62 10.34
CA HIS A 330 -4.33 -4.68 9.34
C HIS A 330 -2.89 -5.18 9.16
N SER A 331 -2.73 -6.44 8.74
CA SER A 331 -1.52 -6.79 7.99
C SER A 331 -1.54 -6.05 6.67
N ASP A 332 -0.39 -5.47 6.31
CA ASP A 332 -0.26 -4.71 5.06
C ASP A 332 -0.38 -5.56 3.79
N GLY A 333 -0.31 -6.89 3.93
CA GLY A 333 -0.69 -7.86 2.93
C GLY A 333 -0.94 -9.24 3.52
N SER A 334 -1.69 -10.08 2.81
CA SER A 334 -1.99 -11.46 3.20
C SER A 334 -2.35 -12.26 1.95
N GLY A 335 -2.37 -13.59 2.06
CA GLY A 335 -3.02 -14.40 1.04
C GLY A 335 -3.16 -15.86 1.46
N ASP A 336 -3.87 -16.58 0.62
CA ASP A 336 -3.98 -18.03 0.66
C ASP A 336 -3.56 -18.62 -0.68
N ALA A 337 -2.96 -19.80 -0.65
CA ALA A 337 -2.61 -20.54 -1.85
C ALA A 337 -2.57 -22.04 -1.55
N ASN A 338 -3.16 -22.83 -2.43
CA ASN A 338 -3.18 -24.28 -2.34
C ASN A 338 -2.89 -24.87 -3.73
N GLY A 339 -2.34 -26.08 -3.76
CA GLY A 339 -2.04 -26.80 -5.00
C GLY A 339 -2.14 -28.30 -4.79
N ASP A 340 -2.22 -29.03 -5.90
CA ASP A 340 -2.31 -30.49 -5.90
C ASP A 340 -0.93 -31.11 -5.71
N ALA A 341 -0.83 -32.16 -4.91
CA ALA A 341 0.43 -32.89 -4.76
C ALA A 341 0.83 -33.56 -6.09
N ASN A 342 2.11 -33.44 -6.46
CA ASN A 342 2.67 -34.12 -7.60
C ASN A 342 2.47 -35.65 -7.46
N PRO A 343 2.15 -36.35 -8.55
CA PRO A 343 2.00 -37.80 -8.51
C PRO A 343 3.30 -38.42 -7.99
N THR A 344 3.21 -39.19 -6.91
CA THR A 344 4.36 -39.95 -6.41
C THR A 344 4.77 -40.93 -7.51
N PRO A 345 6.03 -40.92 -7.98
CA PRO A 345 6.45 -41.86 -9.01
C PRO A 345 6.27 -43.27 -8.48
N THR A 346 5.37 -44.05 -9.10
CA THR A 346 5.23 -45.47 -8.80
C THR A 346 6.60 -46.11 -9.06
N PRO A 347 7.21 -46.82 -8.09
CA PRO A 347 8.49 -47.47 -8.32
C PRO A 347 8.34 -48.38 -9.54
N SER A 348 9.08 -48.06 -10.60
CA SER A 348 9.12 -48.89 -11.81
C SER A 348 9.64 -50.26 -11.38
N VAL A 349 8.82 -51.30 -11.58
CA VAL A 349 9.22 -52.67 -11.34
C VAL A 349 10.39 -52.93 -12.28
N THR A 350 11.60 -53.02 -11.72
CA THR A 350 12.77 -53.41 -12.50
C THR A 350 12.45 -54.76 -13.12
N PRO A 351 12.47 -54.93 -14.46
CA PRO A 351 12.17 -56.21 -15.06
C PRO A 351 13.11 -57.26 -14.48
N GLU A 352 12.53 -58.33 -13.92
CA GLU A 352 13.27 -59.48 -13.43
C GLU A 352 14.16 -60.00 -14.58
N PRO A 353 15.47 -60.21 -14.34
CA PRO A 353 16.36 -60.67 -15.40
C PRO A 353 15.85 -62.02 -15.92
N THR A 354 15.51 -62.07 -17.20
CA THR A 354 15.23 -63.31 -17.91
C THR A 354 16.45 -64.23 -17.79
N PRO A 355 16.27 -65.52 -17.43
CA PRO A 355 17.39 -66.44 -17.31
C PRO A 355 18.10 -66.57 -18.66
N SER A 356 19.34 -66.11 -18.71
CA SER A 356 20.22 -66.22 -19.89
C SER A 356 20.52 -67.69 -20.15
N THR A 357 20.28 -68.14 -21.37
CA THR A 357 20.68 -69.46 -21.84
C THR A 357 22.20 -69.56 -21.88
N THR A 358 22.72 -70.58 -21.22
CA THR A 358 24.13 -70.95 -21.12
C THR A 358 24.83 -70.91 -22.49
N PRO A 359 25.91 -70.12 -22.67
CA PRO A 359 26.67 -70.14 -23.90
C PRO A 359 27.53 -71.42 -24.00
N THR A 360 27.54 -71.99 -25.21
CA THR A 360 28.41 -73.08 -25.66
C THR A 360 29.88 -72.63 -25.63
N PRO A 361 30.84 -73.45 -25.16
CA PRO A 361 32.24 -73.03 -25.07
C PRO A 361 32.89 -72.84 -26.45
N GLU A 362 33.51 -71.68 -26.65
CA GLU A 362 34.33 -71.32 -27.82
C GLU A 362 35.79 -71.83 -27.65
N PRO A 363 36.48 -72.25 -28.72
CA PRO A 363 37.83 -72.81 -28.62
C PRO A 363 38.90 -71.78 -28.23
N SER A 364 39.91 -72.30 -27.52
CA SER A 364 41.07 -71.59 -26.99
C SER A 364 41.85 -70.79 -28.06
N PRO A 365 42.14 -69.49 -27.85
CA PRO A 365 43.09 -68.77 -28.68
C PRO A 365 44.54 -69.12 -28.32
N THR A 366 45.37 -69.19 -29.36
CA THR A 366 46.83 -69.36 -29.37
C THR A 366 47.56 -68.13 -28.80
N PRO A 367 48.79 -68.28 -28.26
CA PRO A 367 49.52 -67.16 -27.67
C PRO A 367 50.09 -66.24 -28.76
N SER A 368 49.92 -64.93 -28.60
CA SER A 368 50.58 -63.91 -29.44
C SER A 368 51.42 -62.96 -28.58
N GLU A 369 52.42 -62.40 -29.23
CA GLU A 369 53.70 -61.97 -28.70
C GLU A 369 53.68 -60.71 -27.82
N THR A 370 54.71 -60.65 -26.95
CA THR A 370 55.12 -59.54 -26.10
C THR A 370 55.37 -58.23 -26.86
N PRO A 371 54.69 -57.11 -26.49
CA PRO A 371 55.10 -55.79 -26.94
C PRO A 371 56.20 -55.17 -26.05
N SER A 372 57.08 -54.46 -26.73
CA SER A 372 58.27 -53.68 -26.30
C SER A 372 57.95 -52.55 -25.29
N PRO A 373 58.90 -52.12 -24.43
CA PRO A 373 58.65 -51.10 -23.41
C PRO A 373 58.34 -49.70 -23.96
N SER A 374 57.38 -49.05 -23.29
CA SER A 374 56.87 -47.69 -23.52
C SER A 374 57.86 -46.60 -23.06
N PRO A 375 57.92 -45.43 -23.71
CA PRO A 375 58.81 -44.33 -23.34
C PRO A 375 58.46 -43.65 -22.01
N THR A 376 59.51 -43.20 -21.32
CA THR A 376 59.52 -42.43 -20.08
C THR A 376 58.68 -41.14 -20.15
N PRO A 377 57.83 -40.84 -19.14
CA PRO A 377 57.10 -39.58 -19.08
C PRO A 377 58.03 -38.40 -18.74
N SER A 378 57.80 -37.29 -19.45
CA SER A 378 58.44 -35.99 -19.23
C SER A 378 57.96 -35.34 -17.93
N VAL A 379 58.86 -34.64 -17.25
CA VAL A 379 58.63 -33.98 -15.95
C VAL A 379 57.85 -32.68 -16.16
N THR A 380 56.63 -32.62 -15.65
CA THR A 380 55.82 -31.39 -15.59
C THR A 380 56.28 -30.51 -14.42
N PRO A 381 56.49 -29.19 -14.60
CA PRO A 381 57.01 -28.32 -13.54
C PRO A 381 55.98 -28.08 -12.42
N LYS A 382 56.50 -28.05 -11.19
CA LYS A 382 55.77 -27.78 -9.94
C LYS A 382 55.23 -26.34 -9.91
N PRO A 383 53.96 -26.11 -9.55
CA PRO A 383 53.43 -24.75 -9.44
C PRO A 383 54.08 -24.02 -8.25
N THR A 384 54.53 -22.80 -8.51
CA THR A 384 54.98 -21.82 -7.51
C THR A 384 53.80 -21.38 -6.63
N PRO A 385 54.00 -21.20 -5.31
CA PRO A 385 52.95 -20.75 -4.41
C PRO A 385 52.53 -19.31 -4.73
N SER A 386 51.22 -19.12 -4.87
CA SER A 386 50.58 -17.81 -5.07
C SER A 386 50.70 -16.96 -3.80
N THR A 387 51.04 -15.69 -3.98
CA THR A 387 51.20 -14.70 -2.92
C THR A 387 49.86 -14.37 -2.28
N THR A 388 49.82 -14.44 -0.94
CA THR A 388 48.71 -13.99 -0.09
C THR A 388 48.30 -12.54 -0.43
N PRO A 389 47.01 -12.25 -0.64
CA PRO A 389 46.58 -10.88 -0.87
C PRO A 389 46.78 -10.04 0.39
N THR A 390 47.47 -8.92 0.25
CA THR A 390 47.57 -7.85 1.25
C THR A 390 46.19 -7.26 1.53
N PRO A 391 45.84 -6.98 2.80
CA PRO A 391 44.55 -6.40 3.15
C PRO A 391 44.38 -5.02 2.50
N SER A 392 43.20 -4.83 1.88
CA SER A 392 42.79 -3.57 1.28
C SER A 392 42.69 -2.48 2.35
N ALA A 393 43.22 -1.29 2.03
CA ALA A 393 43.21 -0.15 2.92
C ALA A 393 41.78 0.28 3.29
N THR A 394 41.56 0.49 4.58
CA THR A 394 40.34 1.05 5.15
C THR A 394 40.06 2.42 4.52
N PRO A 395 38.85 2.69 3.99
CA PRO A 395 38.54 4.00 3.44
C PRO A 395 38.57 5.05 4.57
N THR A 396 39.33 6.12 4.34
CA THR A 396 39.32 7.32 5.17
C THR A 396 37.91 7.93 5.20
N PRO A 397 37.42 8.39 6.37
CA PRO A 397 36.11 9.00 6.49
C PRO A 397 36.02 10.25 5.59
N SER A 398 34.94 10.30 4.80
CA SER A 398 34.61 11.47 3.98
C SER A 398 34.33 12.66 4.90
N VAL A 399 34.96 13.79 4.60
CA VAL A 399 34.76 15.08 5.27
C VAL A 399 33.31 15.51 5.12
N THR A 400 32.64 15.75 6.25
CA THR A 400 31.31 16.35 6.34
C THR A 400 31.34 17.73 5.66
N PRO A 401 30.48 18.02 4.67
CA PRO A 401 30.39 19.36 4.13
C PRO A 401 29.89 20.33 5.22
N THR A 402 30.63 21.41 5.41
CA THR A 402 30.26 22.54 6.25
C THR A 402 28.90 23.08 5.81
N PRO A 403 27.95 23.35 6.73
CA PRO A 403 26.65 23.90 6.34
C PRO A 403 26.82 25.24 5.60
N SER A 404 26.22 25.32 4.42
CA SER A 404 26.13 26.57 3.66
C SER A 404 25.30 27.57 4.46
N VAL A 405 25.85 28.77 4.64
CA VAL A 405 25.15 29.92 5.22
C VAL A 405 23.85 30.18 4.46
N THR A 406 22.75 30.24 5.23
CA THR A 406 21.43 30.63 4.76
C THR A 406 21.49 32.08 4.23
N PRO A 407 21.03 32.38 3.00
CA PRO A 407 20.95 33.75 2.54
C PRO A 407 19.95 34.54 3.39
N THR A 408 20.38 35.68 3.88
CA THR A 408 19.55 36.67 4.57
C THR A 408 18.35 37.04 3.68
N PRO A 409 17.10 37.02 4.17
CA PRO A 409 15.95 37.41 3.36
C PRO A 409 16.10 38.86 2.90
N SER A 410 15.95 39.05 1.59
CA SER A 410 15.90 40.37 0.96
C SER A 410 14.67 41.13 1.45
N ALA A 411 14.84 42.42 1.76
CA ALA A 411 13.80 43.29 2.26
C ALA A 411 12.58 43.33 1.32
N THR A 412 11.41 43.06 1.87
CA THR A 412 10.11 43.21 1.21
C THR A 412 9.94 44.67 0.75
N PRO A 413 9.60 44.93 -0.53
CA PRO A 413 9.37 46.29 -0.99
C PRO A 413 8.10 46.87 -0.32
N THR A 414 8.24 48.07 0.22
CA THR A 414 7.16 48.87 0.80
C THR A 414 6.05 49.10 -0.25
N PRO A 415 4.77 48.82 0.06
CA PRO A 415 3.69 49.10 -0.88
C PRO A 415 3.54 50.61 -1.12
N SER A 416 3.47 50.99 -2.40
CA SER A 416 3.24 52.36 -2.84
C SER A 416 1.80 52.78 -2.55
N VAL A 417 1.63 53.96 -1.95
CA VAL A 417 0.35 54.55 -1.56
C VAL A 417 -0.45 54.96 -2.81
N PRO A 418 -1.75 54.61 -2.92
CA PRO A 418 -2.59 55.10 -4.01
C PRO A 418 -2.84 56.60 -3.86
N SER A 419 -2.52 57.36 -4.91
CA SER A 419 -2.82 58.79 -5.01
C SER A 419 -4.33 59.04 -5.05
N THR A 420 -4.77 59.93 -4.16
CA THR A 420 -6.12 60.48 -4.02
C THR A 420 -6.61 61.20 -5.28
N PRO A 421 -7.82 60.91 -5.80
CA PRO A 421 -8.46 61.77 -6.78
C PRO A 421 -9.18 62.95 -6.10
N SER A 422 -8.92 64.16 -6.61
CA SER A 422 -9.47 65.42 -6.14
C SER A 422 -10.84 65.71 -6.78
N SER A 423 -11.81 66.06 -5.92
CA SER A 423 -12.92 67.04 -6.06
C SER A 423 -13.71 67.23 -7.38
N SER A 424 -14.98 66.79 -7.31
CA SER A 424 -16.25 67.53 -7.54
C SER A 424 -16.49 68.41 -8.79
N THR A 425 -17.54 68.04 -9.54
CA THR A 425 -18.54 68.96 -10.10
C THR A 425 -19.97 68.36 -9.95
N PRO A 426 -21.00 69.18 -9.65
CA PRO A 426 -22.35 68.68 -9.39
C PRO A 426 -23.20 68.54 -10.66
N PRO A 427 -24.02 67.48 -10.83
CA PRO A 427 -24.98 67.39 -11.94
C PRO A 427 -26.29 68.11 -11.63
N ALA A 428 -26.81 68.80 -12.65
CA ALA A 428 -28.11 69.46 -12.66
C ALA A 428 -29.29 68.46 -12.71
N THR A 429 -30.43 68.92 -12.20
CA THR A 429 -31.70 68.20 -12.03
C THR A 429 -32.34 67.78 -13.38
N PRO A 430 -32.85 66.54 -13.52
CA PRO A 430 -33.64 66.12 -14.70
C PRO A 430 -35.16 66.36 -14.55
N PRO A 431 -35.92 66.58 -15.65
CA PRO A 431 -37.38 66.67 -15.65
C PRO A 431 -38.10 65.31 -15.80
N THR A 432 -39.35 65.31 -15.36
CA THR A 432 -40.37 64.23 -15.25
C THR A 432 -40.73 63.56 -16.60
N PRO A 433 -41.17 62.28 -16.63
CA PRO A 433 -41.15 61.44 -17.82
C PRO A 433 -42.44 61.40 -18.65
N SER A 434 -42.29 61.14 -19.95
CA SER A 434 -43.37 60.78 -20.88
C SER A 434 -43.22 59.33 -21.35
N THR A 435 -44.35 58.61 -21.34
CA THR A 435 -44.60 57.18 -21.60
C THR A 435 -44.16 56.68 -23.01
N PRO A 436 -43.84 55.37 -23.20
CA PRO A 436 -43.11 54.86 -24.37
C PRO A 436 -43.93 54.00 -25.36
N ALA A 437 -43.41 53.84 -26.59
CA ALA A 437 -43.58 52.67 -27.50
C ALA A 437 -42.66 52.84 -28.75
N PRO A 438 -42.36 51.78 -29.52
CA PRO A 438 -41.62 50.57 -29.18
C PRO A 438 -40.33 50.39 -30.02
N LYS A 439 -39.49 49.46 -29.56
CA LYS A 439 -38.18 49.08 -30.10
C LYS A 439 -38.24 48.51 -31.52
N GLN A 440 -37.28 48.93 -32.36
CA GLN A 440 -36.82 48.18 -33.53
C GLN A 440 -35.30 48.03 -33.45
N LEU A 441 -34.85 46.79 -33.70
CA LEU A 441 -33.48 46.29 -33.60
C LEU A 441 -32.58 46.87 -34.71
N ALA A 442 -31.27 46.94 -34.45
CA ALA A 442 -30.29 46.88 -35.52
C ALA A 442 -28.94 46.32 -35.04
N ARG A 443 -28.35 45.50 -35.93
CA ARG A 443 -26.90 45.23 -36.14
C ARG A 443 -26.20 44.25 -35.19
N THR A 444 -25.32 43.36 -35.65
CA THR A 444 -24.73 43.10 -36.99
C THR A 444 -24.05 41.74 -36.95
N GLY A 445 -24.10 41.00 -38.06
CA GLY A 445 -23.17 39.92 -38.34
C GLY A 445 -21.93 40.40 -39.10
N ALA A 446 -20.87 39.62 -39.01
CA ALA A 446 -19.81 39.40 -40.01
C ALA A 446 -19.38 37.93 -39.82
N ASP A 447 -19.87 37.04 -40.69
CA ASP A 447 -19.14 36.40 -41.80
C ASP A 447 -18.21 35.25 -41.38
N MET A 448 -18.69 34.01 -41.59
CA MET A 448 -17.87 32.85 -41.94
C MET A 448 -18.73 31.90 -42.79
N ALA A 449 -18.21 31.57 -43.97
CA ALA A 449 -18.86 30.82 -45.02
C ALA A 449 -19.04 29.32 -44.70
N GLY A 450 -20.10 28.71 -45.26
CA GLY A 450 -20.06 27.30 -45.65
C GLY A 450 -21.33 26.47 -45.44
N VAL A 451 -21.98 26.14 -46.57
CA VAL A 451 -22.48 24.78 -46.91
C VAL A 451 -23.88 24.33 -46.40
N LEU A 452 -24.80 24.23 -47.39
CA LEU A 452 -25.89 23.25 -47.62
C LEU A 452 -27.17 23.19 -46.75
N ALA A 453 -28.25 23.69 -47.37
CA ALA A 453 -29.55 23.04 -47.61
C ALA A 453 -30.11 21.99 -46.63
N GLY A 454 -31.33 22.24 -46.11
CA GLY A 454 -32.20 21.20 -45.55
C GLY A 454 -33.47 21.76 -44.91
N ALA A 455 -34.62 21.47 -45.51
CA ALA A 455 -35.96 21.94 -45.17
C ALA A 455 -36.53 21.35 -43.85
N GLY A 456 -37.58 21.98 -43.29
CA GLY A 456 -38.42 21.31 -42.28
C GLY A 456 -39.29 22.22 -41.43
N MET A 457 -40.36 22.78 -42.03
CA MET A 457 -41.45 23.49 -41.37
C MET A 457 -42.50 22.48 -40.86
N LEU A 458 -43.11 22.72 -39.68
CA LEU A 458 -44.44 22.25 -39.17
C LEU A 458 -44.40 22.35 -37.63
N GLY A 459 -45.37 22.84 -36.88
CA GLY A 459 -46.72 23.36 -37.12
C GLY A 459 -47.31 23.69 -35.73
N LEU A 460 -47.95 24.84 -35.61
CA LEU A 460 -48.67 25.34 -34.43
C LEU A 460 -49.99 24.59 -34.18
N LEU A 461 -50.53 24.78 -32.96
CA LEU A 461 -51.95 24.86 -32.51
C LEU A 461 -52.18 23.91 -31.31
N GLY A 462 -52.41 24.41 -30.09
CA GLY A 462 -53.68 24.98 -29.59
C GLY A 462 -54.19 24.01 -28.50
N THR A 463 -54.84 24.33 -27.38
CA THR A 463 -55.55 25.49 -26.85
C THR A 463 -55.82 25.23 -25.35
N LEU A 464 -55.95 26.31 -24.57
CA LEU A 464 -56.41 26.34 -23.17
C LEU A 464 -57.85 25.85 -22.98
N ALA A 465 -58.14 25.25 -21.81
CA ALA A 465 -59.48 25.21 -21.22
C ALA A 465 -59.44 25.30 -19.67
N VAL A 466 -59.74 26.52 -19.20
CA VAL A 466 -60.58 26.96 -18.07
C VAL A 466 -60.88 26.01 -16.89
N ALA A 467 -60.46 26.52 -15.72
CA ALA A 467 -61.04 26.50 -14.36
C ALA A 467 -62.39 25.81 -14.07
N ALA A 468 -62.45 25.11 -12.93
CA ALA A 468 -63.31 25.45 -11.77
C ALA A 468 -63.23 24.38 -10.67
N ARG A 469 -62.94 24.77 -9.42
CA ARG A 469 -63.93 24.76 -8.31
C ARG A 469 -63.30 25.08 -6.95
N ARG A 470 -63.89 26.11 -6.34
CA ARG A 470 -63.82 26.49 -4.91
C ARG A 470 -64.37 25.38 -4.00
N ARG A 471 -63.85 25.31 -2.76
CA ARG A 471 -64.55 25.10 -1.47
C ARG A 471 -63.58 25.58 -0.37
N GLN A 472 -63.87 26.70 0.31
CA GLN A 472 -64.47 26.78 1.67
C GLN A 472 -63.58 26.08 2.72
N ALA A 473 -63.09 26.70 3.79
CA ALA A 473 -63.59 27.81 4.60
C ALA A 473 -62.44 28.72 5.11
#